data_AF-A0A6I5PNV3-F1
#
_entry.id   AF-A0A6I5PNV3-F1
#
_cell.length_a   1.000
_cell.length_b   1.000
_cell.length_c   1.000
_cell.angle_alpha   90.00
_cell.angle_beta   90.00
_cell.angle_gamma   90.00
#
_symmetry.space_group_name_H-M   'P 1'
#
loop_
_entity.id
_entity.type
_entity.pdbx_description
1 polymer ?
#
loop_
_entity_poly.entity_id
_entity_poly.type
_entity_poly.pdbx_seq_one_letter_code
_entity_poly.pdbx_strand_id
1 'polypeptide(L)'
;MPTKSPTDKLLPSLSAWNLADLRELQVALGGLIEALETPPKSPESELDGDDSREDPKQRSQTGARGHIEAKYIPRGNKQHGPYLYLRYWQGGKLRSKYLGKAQSGS
;
A
#
# COMPACT_ATOMS: atom_id res chain seq x y z
N MET A 1 15.01 28.56 10.89
CA MET A 1 14.63 28.52 9.47
C MET A 1 13.58 27.43 9.31
N PRO A 2 12.35 27.73 8.86
CA PRO A 2 11.36 26.68 8.63
C PRO A 2 11.87 25.71 7.56
N THR A 3 12.01 24.45 7.92
CA THR A 3 12.39 23.39 6.96
C THR A 3 11.23 23.20 5.99
N LYS A 4 11.49 23.33 4.69
CA LYS A 4 10.51 23.06 3.62
C LYS A 4 9.81 21.72 3.87
N SER A 5 8.48 21.70 3.71
CA SER A 5 7.70 20.49 3.94
C SER A 5 8.15 19.37 2.98
N PRO A 6 7.97 18.09 3.33
CA PRO A 6 8.24 16.99 2.39
C PRO A 6 7.53 17.16 1.05
N THR A 7 6.31 17.71 1.06
CA THR A 7 5.53 18.03 -0.15
C THR A 7 6.26 19.04 -1.03
N ASP A 8 6.77 20.13 -0.46
CA ASP A 8 7.50 21.18 -1.20
C ASP A 8 8.77 20.64 -1.87
N LYS A 9 9.38 19.60 -1.30
CA LYS A 9 10.57 18.94 -1.86
C LYS A 9 10.23 18.02 -3.03
N LEU A 10 9.06 17.36 -3.00
CA LEU A 10 8.65 16.38 -4.00
C LEU A 10 7.97 17.02 -5.21
N LEU A 11 7.22 18.12 -5.01
CA LEU A 11 6.39 18.72 -6.04
C LEU A 11 7.16 19.10 -7.33
N PRO A 12 8.39 19.65 -7.28
CA PRO A 12 9.16 19.96 -8.48
C PRO A 12 9.51 18.72 -9.34
N SER A 13 9.73 17.57 -8.70
CA SER A 13 10.01 16.31 -9.41
C SER A 13 8.73 15.74 -10.04
N LEU A 14 7.59 15.86 -9.34
CA LEU A 14 6.29 15.39 -9.82
C LEU A 14 5.76 16.23 -11.00
N SER A 15 6.09 17.52 -11.08
CA SER A 15 5.63 18.37 -12.19
C SER A 15 6.20 17.98 -13.55
N ALA A 16 7.27 17.18 -13.58
CA ALA A 16 7.87 16.68 -14.83
C ALA A 16 7.20 15.37 -15.33
N TRP A 17 6.29 14.78 -14.56
CA TRP A 17 5.65 13.50 -14.91
C TRP A 17 4.45 13.71 -15.83
N ASN A 18 4.09 12.68 -16.57
CA ASN A 18 2.86 12.71 -17.37
C ASN A 18 1.61 12.50 -16.48
N LEU A 19 0.44 12.81 -17.04
CA LEU A 19 -0.83 12.71 -16.31
C LEU A 19 -1.15 11.27 -15.86
N ALA A 20 -0.78 10.24 -16.64
CA ALA A 20 -1.07 8.85 -16.29
C ALA A 20 -0.30 8.42 -15.03
N ASP A 21 0.98 8.77 -14.94
CA ASP A 21 1.81 8.48 -13.78
C ASP A 21 1.34 9.24 -12.53
N LEU A 22 0.91 10.50 -12.70
CA LEU A 22 0.31 11.28 -11.61
C LEU A 22 -1.01 10.67 -11.12
N ARG A 23 -1.82 10.09 -12.01
CA ARG A 23 -3.05 9.37 -11.64
C ARG A 23 -2.74 8.04 -10.94
N GLU A 24 -1.72 7.31 -11.37
CA GLU A 24 -1.26 6.13 -10.65
C GLU A 24 -0.80 6.48 -9.23
N LEU A 25 -0.01 7.55 -9.10
CA LEU A 25 0.45 8.05 -7.81
C LEU A 25 -0.74 8.45 -6.91
N GLN A 26 -1.74 9.16 -7.45
CA GLN A 26 -2.94 9.54 -6.69
C GLN A 26 -3.65 8.31 -6.10
N VAL A 27 -3.84 7.25 -6.89
CA VAL A 27 -4.50 6.03 -6.42
C VAL A 27 -3.64 5.32 -5.36
N ALA A 28 -2.32 5.22 -5.58
CA ALA A 28 -1.41 4.61 -4.62
C ALA A 28 -1.38 5.39 -3.29
N LEU A 29 -1.36 6.72 -3.33
CA LEU A 29 -1.43 7.57 -2.13
C LEU A 29 -2.76 7.39 -1.40
N GLY A 30 -3.89 7.29 -2.12
CA GLY A 30 -5.18 6.97 -1.52
C GLY A 30 -5.16 5.66 -0.76
N GLY A 31 -4.63 4.59 -1.38
CA GLY A 31 -4.49 3.30 -0.71
C GLY A 31 -3.51 3.32 0.47
N LEU A 32 -2.46 4.13 0.41
CA LEU A 32 -1.55 4.30 1.53
C LEU A 32 -2.22 5.02 2.71
N ILE A 33 -2.98 6.08 2.44
CA ILE A 33 -3.72 6.82 3.48
C ILE A 33 -4.72 5.88 4.16
N GLU A 34 -5.52 5.14 3.37
CA GLU A 34 -6.49 4.17 3.92
C GLU A 34 -5.82 3.11 4.80
N ALA A 35 -4.66 2.58 4.37
CA ALA A 35 -3.90 1.60 5.12
C ALA A 35 -3.29 2.15 6.42
N LEU A 36 -3.04 3.46 6.50
CA LEU A 36 -2.52 4.13 7.70
C LEU A 36 -3.65 4.56 8.66
N GLU A 37 -4.82 4.91 8.12
CA GLU A 37 -6.01 5.26 8.91
C GLU A 37 -6.71 4.01 9.46
N THR A 38 -6.62 2.87 8.77
CA THR A 38 -7.20 1.60 9.22
C THR A 38 -6.13 0.74 9.87
N PRO A 39 -6.10 0.62 11.21
CA PRO A 39 -5.17 -0.30 11.87
C PRO A 39 -5.43 -1.73 11.40
N PRO A 40 -4.40 -2.59 11.34
CA PRO A 40 -4.59 -4.00 10.98
C PRO A 40 -5.63 -4.61 11.94
N LYS A 41 -6.70 -5.18 11.38
CA LYS A 41 -7.62 -6.01 12.16
C LYS A 41 -6.78 -7.12 12.78
N SER A 42 -6.85 -7.24 14.10
CA SER A 42 -6.10 -8.26 14.83
C SER A 42 -6.52 -9.64 14.32
N PRO A 43 -5.60 -10.61 14.19
CA PRO A 43 -5.89 -11.94 13.65
C PRO A 43 -6.87 -12.75 14.52
N GLU A 44 -7.24 -12.28 15.71
CA GLU A 44 -8.21 -12.92 16.61
C GLU A 44 -9.66 -12.88 16.09
N SER A 45 -9.94 -12.12 15.02
CA SER A 45 -11.25 -12.13 14.35
C SER A 45 -11.35 -13.04 13.12
N GLU A 46 -10.33 -13.86 12.83
CA GLU A 46 -10.30 -14.78 11.67
C GLU A 46 -10.51 -16.27 12.04
N LEU A 47 -11.29 -16.54 13.09
CA LEU A 47 -11.85 -17.87 13.36
C LEU A 47 -13.29 -17.97 12.85
N ASP A 48 -13.52 -17.54 11.62
CA ASP A 48 -14.61 -18.08 10.80
C ASP A 48 -14.12 -18.07 9.37
N GLY A 49 -14.00 -19.26 8.79
CA GLY A 49 -13.55 -19.43 7.43
C GLY A 49 -14.49 -18.72 6.47
N ASP A 50 -13.99 -17.74 5.76
CA ASP A 50 -14.71 -17.16 4.65
C ASP A 50 -13.78 -17.11 3.43
N ASP A 51 -13.84 -18.18 2.65
CA ASP A 51 -13.60 -18.20 1.20
C ASP A 51 -14.63 -17.30 0.52
N SER A 52 -14.70 -16.04 0.93
CA SER A 52 -15.52 -15.05 0.26
C SER A 52 -14.85 -14.74 -1.06
N ARG A 53 -15.33 -15.42 -2.10
CA ARG A 53 -15.30 -14.93 -3.47
C ARG A 53 -16.07 -13.61 -3.51
N GLU A 54 -15.41 -12.54 -3.05
CA GLU A 54 -16.02 -11.22 -2.99
C GLU A 54 -16.36 -10.74 -4.40
N ASP A 55 -17.65 -10.52 -4.60
CA ASP A 55 -18.30 -10.25 -5.88
C ASP A 55 -17.64 -9.06 -6.61
N PRO A 56 -17.17 -9.23 -7.87
CA PRO A 56 -16.45 -8.19 -8.60
C PRO A 56 -17.29 -6.92 -8.87
N LYS A 57 -18.61 -6.98 -8.68
CA LYS A 57 -19.54 -5.86 -8.90
C LYS A 57 -19.49 -4.75 -7.84
N GLN A 58 -18.98 -5.00 -6.64
CA GLN A 58 -18.84 -3.96 -5.60
C GLN A 58 -17.61 -3.04 -5.80
N ARG A 59 -16.81 -3.25 -6.86
CA ARG A 59 -15.54 -2.55 -7.10
C ARG A 59 -15.67 -1.19 -7.81
N SER A 60 -16.89 -0.71 -8.05
CA SER A 60 -17.16 0.34 -9.04
C SER A 60 -17.20 1.77 -8.50
N GLN A 61 -17.14 2.00 -7.19
CA GLN A 61 -17.27 3.34 -6.64
C GLN A 61 -16.24 3.60 -5.53
N THR A 62 -15.19 4.34 -5.91
CA THR A 62 -14.52 5.33 -5.05
C THR A 62 -13.69 4.86 -3.85
N GLY A 63 -13.29 3.59 -3.74
CA GLY A 63 -12.38 3.14 -2.68
C GLY A 63 -11.10 2.54 -3.25
N ALA A 64 -9.98 3.25 -3.14
CA ALA A 64 -8.66 2.68 -3.39
C ALA A 64 -8.26 1.76 -2.23
N ARG A 65 -9.01 0.67 -2.01
CA ARG A 65 -8.82 -0.26 -0.88
C ARG A 65 -7.36 -0.68 -0.76
N GLY A 66 -6.67 -0.14 0.23
CA GLY A 66 -5.25 -0.31 0.46
C GLY A 66 -4.94 -0.95 1.81
N HIS A 67 -3.95 -1.85 1.86
CA HIS A 67 -3.38 -2.36 3.12
C HIS A 67 -1.86 -2.56 3.00
N ILE A 68 -1.17 -2.57 4.14
CA ILE A 68 0.26 -2.89 4.21
C ILE A 68 0.44 -4.37 4.49
N GLU A 69 1.12 -5.08 3.60
CA GLU A 69 1.47 -6.49 3.75
C GLU A 69 2.96 -6.63 4.10
N ALA A 70 3.25 -7.42 5.13
CA ALA A 70 4.60 -7.80 5.51
C ALA A 70 4.97 -9.14 4.84
N LYS A 71 6.02 -9.14 4.02
CA LYS A 71 6.47 -10.33 3.28
C LYS A 71 7.91 -10.70 3.64
N TYR A 72 8.11 -11.97 4.00
CA TYR A 72 9.44 -12.58 4.05
C TYR A 72 9.80 -13.18 2.69
N ILE A 73 11.03 -12.96 2.24
CA ILE A 73 11.54 -13.51 0.99
C ILE A 73 12.65 -14.52 1.34
N PRO A 74 12.51 -15.80 0.96
CA PRO A 74 13.58 -16.77 1.16
C PRO A 74 14.74 -16.49 0.18
N ARG A 75 15.98 -16.53 0.68
CA ARG A 75 17.18 -16.61 -0.16
C ARG A 75 18.13 -17.65 0.43
N GLY A 76 18.29 -18.78 -0.27
CA GLY A 76 18.99 -19.95 0.26
C GLY A 76 18.31 -20.48 1.52
N ASN A 77 19.11 -20.75 2.56
CA ASN A 77 18.62 -21.27 3.85
C ASN A 77 18.20 -20.17 4.85
N LYS A 78 18.03 -18.92 4.40
CA LYS A 78 17.69 -17.78 5.26
C LYS A 78 16.44 -17.06 4.77
N GLN A 79 15.59 -16.66 5.71
CA GLN A 79 14.48 -15.73 5.44
C GLN A 79 14.97 -14.29 5.59
N HIS A 80 14.69 -13.45 4.59
CA HIS A 80 15.00 -12.03 4.61
C HIS A 80 13.69 -11.23 4.69
N GLY A 81 13.60 -10.29 5.63
CA GLY A 81 12.41 -9.49 5.82
C GLY A 81 12.21 -9.08 7.28
N PRO A 82 10.98 -8.69 7.67
CA PRO A 82 9.84 -8.51 6.77
C PRO A 82 10.03 -7.29 5.87
N TYR A 83 9.70 -7.43 4.59
CA TYR A 83 9.60 -6.33 3.63
C TYR A 83 8.16 -5.85 3.58
N LEU A 84 7.95 -4.54 3.70
CA LEU A 84 6.63 -3.93 3.67
C LEU A 84 6.24 -3.59 2.24
N TYR A 85 5.04 -3.96 1.86
CA TYR A 85 4.43 -3.63 0.57
C TYR A 85 3.07 -3.01 0.79
N LEU A 86 2.80 -1.90 0.10
CA LEU A 86 1.44 -1.41 -0.08
C LEU A 86 0.75 -2.29 -1.12
N ARG A 87 -0.37 -2.89 -0.76
CA ARG A 87 -1.31 -3.58 -1.65
C ARG A 87 -2.50 -2.67 -1.89
N TYR A 88 -2.84 -2.38 -3.15
CA TYR A 88 -3.98 -1.52 -3.49
C TYR A 88 -4.63 -1.92 -4.81
N TRP A 89 -5.93 -1.69 -4.95
CA TRP A 89 -6.66 -1.97 -6.19
C TRP A 89 -6.63 -0.77 -7.14
N GLN A 90 -6.37 -1.05 -8.43
CA GLN A 90 -6.44 -0.05 -9.50
C GLN A 90 -6.92 -0.72 -10.79
N GLY A 91 -8.00 -0.22 -11.38
CA GLY A 91 -8.53 -0.76 -12.65
C GLY A 91 -8.82 -2.26 -12.61
N GLY A 92 -9.34 -2.76 -11.48
CA GLY A 92 -9.66 -4.18 -11.29
C GLY A 92 -8.44 -5.10 -11.10
N LYS A 93 -7.22 -4.55 -10.96
CA LYS A 93 -6.00 -5.31 -10.68
C LYS A 93 -5.43 -4.94 -9.30
N LEU A 94 -4.96 -5.94 -8.57
CA LEU A 94 -4.21 -5.73 -7.33
C LEU A 94 -2.78 -5.33 -7.68
N ARG A 95 -2.34 -4.17 -7.18
CA ARG A 95 -1.00 -3.62 -7.34
C ARG A 95 -0.22 -3.75 -6.05
N SER A 96 1.10 -3.81 -6.17
CA SER A 96 2.04 -3.87 -5.04
C SER A 96 3.11 -2.80 -5.21
N LYS A 97 3.36 -1.97 -4.18
CA LYS A 97 4.48 -1.02 -4.13
C LYS A 97 5.32 -1.30 -2.90
N TYR A 98 6.63 -1.43 -3.08
CA TYR A 98 7.56 -1.65 -1.97
C TYR A 98 7.69 -0.39 -1.12
N LEU A 99 7.48 -0.51 0.19
CA LEU A 99 7.56 0.59 1.15
C LEU A 99 8.88 0.60 1.94
N GLY A 100 9.67 -0.48 1.86
CA GLY A 100 10.90 -0.62 2.60
C GLY A 100 10.95 -1.89 3.42
N LYS A 101 12.05 -2.05 4.17
CA LYS A 101 12.16 -3.12 5.17
C LYS A 101 11.50 -2.63 6.45
N ALA A 102 10.70 -3.48 7.10
CA ALA A 102 10.21 -3.17 8.44
C ALA A 102 11.43 -2.92 9.34
N GLN A 103 11.42 -1.79 10.06
CA GLN A 103 12.45 -1.57 11.06
C GLN A 103 12.24 -2.63 12.14
N SER A 104 13.25 -3.48 12.35
CA SER A 104 13.37 -4.22 13.61
C SER A 104 13.48 -3.17 14.69
N GLY A 105 12.47 -3.05 15.56
CA GLY A 105 12.44 -2.05 16.62
C GLY A 105 13.79 -1.96 17.33
N SER A 106 14.32 -0.74 17.45
CA SER A 106 15.36 -0.43 18.44
C SER A 106 14.72 -0.18 19.79
#